data_AF-A0A0D8FSV0-F1
#
_entry.id   AF-A0A0D8FSV0-F1
#
_cell.length_a   1.000
_cell.length_b   1.000
_cell.length_c   1.000
_cell.angle_alpha   90.00
_cell.angle_beta   90.00
_cell.angle_gamma   90.00
#
_symmetry.space_group_name_H-M   'P 1'
#
loop_
_entity.id
_entity.type
_entity.pdbx_description
1 polymer ?
#
loop_
_entity_poly.entity_id
_entity_poly.type
_entity_poly.pdbx_seq_one_letter_code
_entity_poly.pdbx_strand_id
1 'polypeptide(L)'
;MADPFHLIKIANTRLDETRRRVQQNILGHRGRGGDPLYRIRRLLNMAKEKLTEGANDKLTRFLEAGDPDNEVATSWRAKESLRELYTYRDPDLARDHLDALISDFTDNQRPPEVQLLGRTLKSWHDEIPAQ
;
A
#
# COMPACT_ATOMS: atom_id res chain seq x y z
N MET A 1 -9.68 11.54 15.89
CA MET A 1 -9.73 11.95 14.48
C MET A 1 -8.48 11.45 13.80
N ALA A 2 -8.63 10.38 13.01
CA ALA A 2 -7.58 9.92 12.12
C ALA A 2 -7.44 10.91 10.95
N ASP A 3 -6.35 11.66 10.92
CA ASP A 3 -6.08 12.56 9.79
C ASP A 3 -5.48 11.78 8.60
N PRO A 4 -5.64 12.29 7.35
CA PRO A 4 -5.14 11.64 6.15
C PRO A 4 -3.64 11.32 6.20
N PHE A 5 -2.83 12.20 6.80
CA PHE A 5 -1.38 11.96 6.88
C PHE A 5 -1.07 10.76 7.76
N HIS A 6 -1.79 10.59 8.86
CA HIS A 6 -1.63 9.45 9.74
C HIS A 6 -1.99 8.13 9.05
N LEU A 7 -3.11 8.10 8.31
CA LEU A 7 -3.54 6.89 7.59
C LEU A 7 -2.61 6.53 6.43
N ILE A 8 -2.14 7.51 5.66
CA ILE A 8 -1.14 7.27 4.62
C ILE A 8 0.21 6.82 5.21
N LYS A 9 0.58 7.31 6.39
CA LYS A 9 1.77 6.82 7.11
C LYS A 9 1.62 5.34 7.51
N ILE A 10 0.43 4.93 7.97
CA ILE A 10 0.16 3.52 8.30
C ILE A 10 0.24 2.66 7.03
N ALA A 11 -0.38 3.08 5.92
CA ALA A 11 -0.32 2.35 4.67
C ALA A 11 1.11 2.19 4.14
N ASN A 12 1.95 3.23 4.20
CA ASN A 12 3.38 3.13 3.88
C ASN A 12 4.12 2.14 4.80
N THR A 13 3.76 2.10 6.09
CA THR A 13 4.36 1.17 7.04
C THR A 13 4.01 -0.28 6.68
N ARG A 14 2.73 -0.56 6.37
CA ARG A 14 2.27 -1.88 5.93
C ARG A 14 2.93 -2.31 4.63
N LEU A 15 3.12 -1.38 3.69
CA LEU A 15 3.87 -1.64 2.46
C LEU A 15 5.34 -2.02 2.71
N ASP A 16 6.05 -1.33 3.61
CA ASP A 16 7.43 -1.69 3.94
C ASP A 16 7.51 -3.04 4.67
N GLU A 17 6.55 -3.36 5.53
CA GLU A 17 6.44 -4.67 6.19
C GLU A 17 6.25 -5.80 5.17
N THR A 18 5.28 -5.68 4.25
CA THR A 18 5.07 -6.63 3.15
C THR A 18 6.36 -6.83 2.36
N ARG A 19 7.00 -5.73 1.94
CA ARG A 19 8.26 -5.74 1.19
C ARG A 19 9.36 -6.49 1.93
N ARG A 20 9.51 -6.24 3.24
CA ARG A 20 10.54 -6.89 4.07
C ARG A 20 10.25 -8.37 4.26
N ARG A 21 8.99 -8.76 4.47
CA ARG A 21 8.59 -10.16 4.62
C ARG A 21 8.81 -10.94 3.33
N VAL A 22 8.28 -10.47 2.20
CA VAL A 22 8.44 -11.10 0.88
C VAL A 22 9.93 -11.27 0.56
N GLN A 23 10.72 -10.22 0.73
CA GLN A 23 12.16 -10.27 0.47
C GLN A 23 12.91 -11.25 1.39
N GLN A 24 12.56 -11.29 2.68
CA GLN A 24 13.13 -12.26 3.63
C GLN A 24 12.77 -13.70 3.25
N ASN A 25 11.53 -13.94 2.81
CA ASN A 25 11.06 -15.26 2.40
C ASN A 25 11.80 -15.78 1.16
N ILE A 26 12.05 -14.89 0.19
CA ILE A 26 12.67 -15.26 -1.09
C ILE A 26 14.19 -15.39 -0.98
N LEU A 27 14.84 -14.48 -0.23
CA LEU A 27 16.30 -14.39 -0.19
C LEU A 27 16.93 -14.99 1.07
N GLY A 28 16.12 -15.34 2.08
CA GLY A 28 16.59 -15.88 3.35
C GLY A 28 17.32 -14.87 4.25
N HIS A 29 17.31 -13.58 3.89
CA HIS A 29 17.98 -12.53 4.66
C HIS A 29 17.25 -11.19 4.59
N ARG A 30 17.57 -10.32 5.56
CA ARG A 30 17.08 -8.95 5.57
C ARG A 30 17.59 -8.19 4.34
N GLY A 31 16.77 -7.28 3.83
CA GLY A 31 17.06 -6.64 2.56
C GLY A 31 18.35 -5.81 2.50
N ARG A 32 19.07 -5.96 1.39
CA ARG A 32 20.38 -5.37 1.09
C ARG A 32 20.32 -4.48 -0.15
N GLY A 33 21.33 -3.61 -0.31
CA GLY A 33 21.46 -2.68 -1.44
C GLY A 33 21.34 -3.32 -2.83
N GLY A 34 21.77 -4.57 -2.98
CA GLY A 34 21.73 -5.30 -4.23
C GLY A 34 20.34 -5.81 -4.62
N ASP A 35 19.46 -6.01 -3.65
CA ASP A 35 18.24 -6.79 -3.81
C ASP A 35 17.15 -6.02 -4.56
N PRO A 36 16.34 -6.68 -5.41
CA PRO A 36 15.34 -6.03 -6.26
C PRO A 36 14.40 -5.09 -5.50
N LEU A 37 13.69 -5.60 -4.49
CA LEU A 37 12.70 -4.84 -3.74
C LEU A 37 13.33 -3.72 -2.89
N TYR A 38 14.55 -3.91 -2.39
CA TYR A 38 15.24 -2.88 -1.61
C TYR A 38 15.65 -1.69 -2.48
N ARG A 39 15.97 -1.92 -3.76
CA ARG A 39 16.33 -0.85 -4.73
C ARG A 39 15.17 0.08 -5.06
N ILE A 40 13.92 -0.38 -4.94
CA ILE A 40 12.72 0.40 -5.24
C ILE A 40 11.98 0.91 -4.00
N ARG A 41 12.48 0.66 -2.78
CA ARG A 41 11.81 1.07 -1.53
C ARG A 41 11.40 2.55 -1.46
N ARG A 42 12.19 3.44 -2.08
CA ARG A 42 11.86 4.88 -2.13
C ARG A 42 10.73 5.18 -3.13
N LEU A 43 10.72 4.48 -4.27
CA LEU A 43 9.68 4.62 -5.30
C LEU A 43 8.34 4.10 -4.78
N LEU A 44 8.35 3.01 -4.03
CA LEU A 44 7.16 2.46 -3.37
C LEU A 44 6.48 3.48 -2.44
N ASN A 45 7.22 4.35 -1.77
CA ASN A 45 6.67 5.40 -0.90
C ASN A 45 6.24 6.66 -1.65
N MET A 46 6.67 6.83 -2.91
CA MET A 46 6.22 7.96 -3.71
C MET A 46 4.77 7.75 -4.14
N ALA A 47 4.07 8.88 -4.26
CA ALA A 47 2.78 8.98 -4.91
C ALA A 47 2.90 8.58 -6.39
N LYS A 48 1.95 7.81 -6.93
CA LYS A 48 2.00 7.33 -8.32
C LYS A 48 2.15 8.49 -9.31
N GLU A 49 1.44 9.59 -9.12
CA GLU A 49 1.49 10.77 -9.98
C GLU A 49 2.84 11.53 -9.94
N LYS A 50 3.69 11.23 -8.96
CA LYS A 50 5.05 11.80 -8.84
C LYS A 50 6.14 10.91 -9.44
N LEU A 51 5.79 9.71 -9.89
CA LEU A 51 6.73 8.84 -10.59
C LEU A 51 6.88 9.33 -12.03
N THR A 52 8.11 9.65 -12.43
CA THR A 52 8.42 9.83 -13.85
C THR A 52 8.28 8.49 -14.58
N GLU A 53 8.15 8.52 -15.90
CA GLU A 53 8.09 7.32 -16.74
C GLU A 53 9.22 6.33 -16.42
N GLY A 54 10.48 6.80 -16.42
CA GLY A 54 11.62 5.94 -16.06
C GLY A 54 11.63 5.44 -14.61
N ALA A 55 11.02 6.18 -13.67
CA ALA A 55 10.84 5.70 -12.30
C ALA A 55 9.75 4.61 -12.23
N ASN A 56 8.68 4.75 -13.01
CA ASN A 56 7.61 3.78 -13.11
C ASN A 56 8.08 2.49 -13.80
N ASP A 57 8.88 2.58 -14.87
CA ASP A 57 9.50 1.42 -15.53
C ASP A 57 10.43 0.68 -14.58
N LYS A 58 11.24 1.43 -13.84
CA LYS A 58 12.12 0.87 -12.81
C LYS A 58 11.31 0.17 -11.72
N LEU A 59 10.23 0.77 -11.24
CA LEU A 59 9.35 0.16 -10.24
C LEU A 59 8.81 -1.17 -10.75
N THR A 60 8.25 -1.18 -11.97
CA THR A 60 7.67 -2.36 -12.62
C THR A 60 8.70 -3.49 -12.76
N ARG A 61 9.85 -3.20 -13.37
CA ARG A 61 10.93 -4.18 -13.60
C ARG A 61 11.42 -4.83 -12.30
N PHE A 62 11.54 -4.07 -11.21
CA PHE A 62 12.04 -4.60 -9.95
C PHE A 62 10.96 -5.30 -9.11
N LEU A 63 9.68 -5.00 -9.33
CA LEU A 63 8.58 -5.80 -8.82
C LEU A 63 8.56 -7.16 -9.53
N GLU A 64 8.63 -7.20 -10.86
CA GLU A 64 8.72 -8.46 -11.64
C GLU A 64 9.89 -9.35 -11.18
N ALA A 65 11.03 -8.75 -10.86
CA ALA A 65 12.22 -9.47 -10.44
C ALA A 65 12.22 -9.90 -8.95
N GLY A 66 11.34 -9.37 -8.12
CA GLY A 66 11.44 -9.49 -6.66
C GLY A 66 10.16 -9.78 -5.90
N ASP A 67 9.01 -9.77 -6.56
CA ASP A 67 7.67 -9.94 -5.99
C ASP A 67 6.88 -11.04 -6.73
N PRO A 68 7.34 -12.31 -6.67
CA PRO A 68 6.81 -13.42 -7.46
C PRO A 68 5.30 -13.64 -7.26
N ASP A 69 4.80 -13.40 -6.05
CA ASP A 69 3.39 -13.58 -5.69
C ASP A 69 2.59 -12.27 -5.74
N ASN A 70 3.19 -11.18 -6.26
CA ASN A 70 2.58 -9.85 -6.38
C ASN A 70 2.11 -9.22 -5.05
N GLU A 71 2.63 -9.67 -3.90
CA GLU A 71 2.21 -9.19 -2.60
C GLU A 71 2.60 -7.72 -2.38
N VAL A 72 3.82 -7.34 -2.75
CA VAL A 72 4.31 -5.96 -2.62
C VAL A 72 3.58 -5.03 -3.58
N ALA A 73 3.36 -5.47 -4.82
CA ALA A 73 2.59 -4.74 -5.82
C ALA A 73 1.14 -4.53 -5.35
N THR A 74 0.52 -5.57 -4.76
CA THR A 74 -0.82 -5.48 -4.16
C THR A 74 -0.85 -4.49 -3.00
N SER A 75 0.14 -4.54 -2.10
CA SER A 75 0.22 -3.60 -0.99
C SER A 75 0.48 -2.16 -1.45
N TRP A 76 1.22 -1.96 -2.54
CA TRP A 76 1.43 -0.63 -3.13
C TRP A 76 0.14 -0.07 -3.74
N ARG A 77 -0.63 -0.91 -4.45
CA ARG A 77 -1.96 -0.54 -4.96
C ARG A 77 -2.91 -0.19 -3.83
N ALA A 78 -2.95 -1.00 -2.76
CA ALA A 78 -3.77 -0.71 -1.58
C ALA A 78 -3.45 0.67 -0.98
N LYS A 79 -2.16 1.01 -0.86
CA LYS A 79 -1.73 2.35 -0.43
C LYS A 79 -2.24 3.45 -1.39
N GLU A 80 -2.10 3.27 -2.70
CA GLU A 80 -2.56 4.28 -3.67
C GLU A 80 -4.10 4.42 -3.68
N SER A 81 -4.86 3.33 -3.55
CA SER A 81 -6.33 3.40 -3.44
C SER A 81 -6.77 4.13 -2.16
N LEU A 82 -6.07 3.94 -1.04
CA LEU A 82 -6.32 4.77 0.15
C LEU A 82 -5.97 6.25 -0.06
N ARG A 83 -4.97 6.58 -0.88
CA ARG A 83 -4.70 7.98 -1.25
C ARG A 83 -5.82 8.57 -2.10
N GLU A 84 -6.37 7.77 -3.00
CA GLU A 84 -7.47 8.15 -3.88
C GLU A 84 -8.74 8.50 -3.10
N LEU A 85 -9.01 7.82 -1.99
CA LEU A 85 -10.12 8.16 -1.06
C LEU A 85 -10.15 9.66 -0.72
N TYR A 86 -9.00 10.29 -0.48
CA TYR A 86 -8.91 11.70 -0.11
C TYR A 86 -9.01 12.68 -1.29
N THR A 87 -9.27 12.17 -2.49
CA THR A 87 -9.56 13.01 -3.67
C THR A 87 -11.05 13.21 -3.90
N TYR A 88 -11.90 12.39 -3.26
CA TYR A 88 -13.34 12.53 -3.29
C TYR A 88 -13.78 13.81 -2.56
N ARG A 89 -14.66 14.59 -3.21
CA ARG A 89 -15.26 15.80 -2.64
C ARG A 89 -16.67 15.57 -2.11
N ASP A 90 -17.27 14.46 -2.50
CA ASP A 90 -18.59 14.03 -2.06
C ASP A 90 -18.41 13.06 -0.89
N PRO A 91 -18.90 13.39 0.32
CA PRO A 91 -18.76 12.54 1.50
C PRO A 91 -19.41 11.16 1.37
N ASP A 92 -20.51 11.05 0.62
CA ASP A 92 -21.22 9.78 0.43
C ASP A 92 -20.40 8.87 -0.48
N LEU A 93 -19.86 9.41 -1.58
CA LEU A 93 -18.94 8.67 -2.46
C LEU A 93 -17.64 8.28 -1.74
N ALA A 94 -17.11 9.14 -0.87
CA ALA A 94 -15.94 8.82 -0.06
C ALA A 94 -16.24 7.66 0.90
N ARG A 95 -17.42 7.66 1.52
CA ARG A 95 -17.86 6.57 2.42
C ARG A 95 -18.03 5.25 1.67
N ASP A 96 -18.72 5.26 0.54
CA ASP A 96 -18.88 4.07 -0.30
C ASP A 96 -17.52 3.50 -0.76
N HIS A 97 -16.59 4.38 -1.11
CA HIS A 97 -15.23 3.96 -1.47
C HIS A 97 -14.49 3.38 -0.27
N LEU A 98 -14.60 3.99 0.92
CA LEU A 98 -13.99 3.46 2.14
C LEU A 98 -14.52 2.07 2.50
N ASP A 99 -15.84 1.85 2.38
CA ASP A 99 -16.46 0.54 2.61
C ASP A 99 -15.95 -0.51 1.61
N ALA A 100 -15.84 -0.14 0.34
CA ALA A 100 -15.26 -1.01 -0.68
C ALA A 100 -13.79 -1.37 -0.37
N LEU A 101 -12.97 -0.41 0.07
CA LEU A 101 -11.59 -0.66 0.48
C LEU A 101 -11.51 -1.58 1.70
N ILE A 102 -12.38 -1.38 2.71
CA ILE A 102 -12.41 -2.25 3.89
C ILE A 102 -12.76 -3.69 3.50
N SER A 103 -13.78 -3.86 2.67
CA SER A 103 -14.18 -5.18 2.17
C SER A 103 -13.03 -5.84 1.40
N ASP A 104 -12.41 -5.10 0.47
CA ASP A 104 -11.32 -5.63 -0.36
C ASP A 104 -10.08 -5.99 0.46
N PHE A 105 -9.67 -5.11 1.38
CA PHE A 105 -8.42 -5.29 2.12
C PHE A 105 -8.53 -6.41 3.15
N THR A 106 -9.72 -6.66 3.69
CA THR A 106 -9.94 -7.71 4.70
C THR A 106 -10.14 -9.11 4.12
N ASP A 107 -10.16 -9.25 2.79
CA ASP A 107 -10.20 -10.54 2.11
C ASP A 107 -8.96 -11.39 2.46
N ASN A 108 -9.19 -12.70 2.66
CA ASN A 108 -8.14 -13.63 3.11
C ASN A 108 -7.07 -13.93 2.05
N GLN A 109 -7.32 -13.58 0.78
CA GLN A 109 -6.36 -13.66 -0.31
C GLN A 109 -5.42 -12.45 -0.34
N ARG A 110 -5.68 -11.41 0.46
CA ARG A 110 -4.79 -10.25 0.55
C ARG A 110 -3.55 -10.54 1.39
N PRO A 111 -2.41 -9.88 1.11
CA PRO A 111 -1.26 -9.93 2.01
C PRO A 111 -1.66 -9.61 3.45
N PRO A 112 -1.11 -10.30 4.46
CA PRO A 112 -1.49 -10.10 5.86
C PRO A 112 -1.41 -8.63 6.32
N GLU A 113 -0.43 -7.88 5.83
CA GLU A 113 -0.25 -6.47 6.14
C GLU A 113 -1.34 -5.57 5.52
N VAL A 114 -1.87 -5.95 4.35
CA VAL A 114 -3.04 -5.28 3.74
C VAL A 114 -4.30 -5.59 4.54
N GLN A 115 -4.47 -6.83 5.02
CA GLN A 115 -5.57 -7.17 5.93
C GLN A 115 -5.53 -6.36 7.23
N LEU A 116 -4.33 -6.13 7.78
CA LEU A 116 -4.16 -5.26 8.95
C LEU A 116 -4.52 -3.79 8.64
N LEU A 117 -4.18 -3.30 7.45
CA LEU A 117 -4.63 -1.98 7.00
C LEU A 117 -6.16 -1.92 6.92
N GLY A 118 -6.81 -2.90 6.30
CA GLY A 118 -8.27 -2.98 6.23
C GLY A 118 -8.94 -3.00 7.60
N ARG A 119 -8.42 -3.77 8.57
CA ARG A 119 -8.91 -3.77 9.96
C ARG A 119 -8.73 -2.40 10.63
N THR A 120 -7.64 -1.70 10.34
CA THR A 120 -7.40 -0.34 10.85
C THR A 120 -8.42 0.64 10.28
N LEU A 121 -8.64 0.62 8.97
CA LEU A 121 -9.65 1.45 8.30
C LEU A 121 -11.05 1.19 8.88
N LYS A 122 -11.41 -0.08 9.07
CA LYS A 122 -12.67 -0.47 9.71
C LYS A 122 -12.83 0.09 11.12
N SER A 123 -11.76 0.09 11.91
CA SER A 123 -11.81 0.62 13.28
C SER A 123 -12.01 2.13 13.34
N TRP A 124 -11.63 2.85 12.28
CA TRP A 124 -11.75 4.31 12.18
C TRP A 124 -12.80 4.75 11.15
N HIS A 125 -13.68 3.83 10.74
CA HIS A 125 -14.64 4.05 9.66
C HIS A 125 -15.44 5.35 9.82
N ASP A 126 -15.91 5.64 11.03
CA ASP A 126 -16.74 6.82 11.29
C ASP A 126 -15.92 8.12 11.43
N GLU A 127 -14.61 8.02 11.61
CA GLU A 127 -13.70 9.18 11.74
C GLU A 127 -13.10 9.63 10.40
N ILE A 128 -13.07 8.75 9.39
CA ILE A 128 -12.36 8.99 8.11
C ILE A 128 -13.13 9.92 7.16
N PRO A 129 -14.45 9.74 6.91
CA PRO A 129 -15.22 10.57 5.97
C PRO A 129 -15.60 11.95 6.54
N ALA A 130 -15.25 12.26 7.78
CA ALA A 130 -15.70 13.45 8.49
C ALA A 130 -14.92 14.74 8.13
N GLN A 131 -14.30 14.82 6.95
CA GLN A 131 -13.46 15.96 6.51
C GLN A 131 -14.02 16.68 5.29
#